data_AF-A0A848D3U7-F1
#
_entry.id   AF-A0A848D3U7-F1
#
_cell.length_a   1.000
_cell.length_b   1.000
_cell.length_c   1.000
_cell.angle_alpha   90.00
_cell.angle_beta   90.00
_cell.angle_gamma   90.00
#
_symmetry.space_group_name_H-M   'P 1'
#
loop_
_entity.id
_entity.type
_entity.pdbx_description
1 polymer ?
#
loop_
_entity_poly.entity_id
_entity_poly.type
_entity_poly.pdbx_seq_one_letter_code
_entity_poly.pdbx_strand_id
1 'polypeptide(L)'
;MMKYLYSLILESGEKPDSLLSRLSYKEAMDWMNRLKCQAKAKAKAFQHLSSFHERSVRTIDTSDHKELAWIGNQLSLTYYGRPCKVPIEWDKSLNNAAGFFAFNQHTHKPIRIVQSMWQYNQFGAQHVIGTLKHELAHYHLFTEGKPFRDEDEAFKQECRRIGAPLYALAMKEGYETSCEACGMFTGLEKKERKKLKSRCCKEPLHFGSYVLIFPDGLRVEVEK
;
A
#
# COMPACT_ATOMS: atom_id res chain seq x y z
N MET A 1 5.55 8.53 11.96
CA MET A 1 5.60 9.84 11.28
C MET A 1 5.72 9.68 9.76
N MET A 2 6.80 9.10 9.25
CA MET A 2 7.05 8.90 7.79
C MET A 2 6.03 8.02 7.05
N LYS A 3 5.35 7.09 7.73
CA LYS A 3 4.35 6.19 7.11
C LYS A 3 3.02 6.90 6.78
N TYR A 4 2.60 7.81 7.65
CA TYR A 4 1.49 8.74 7.41
C TYR A 4 1.80 9.71 6.25
N LEU A 5 3.08 10.07 6.06
CA LEU A 5 3.53 10.94 4.98
C LEU A 5 3.19 10.36 3.61
N TYR A 6 3.39 9.05 3.42
CA TYR A 6 3.16 8.42 2.12
C TYR A 6 1.68 8.38 1.72
N SER A 7 0.78 8.09 2.67
CA SER A 7 -0.68 8.21 2.45
C SER A 7 -1.04 9.64 2.02
N LEU A 8 -0.46 10.65 2.69
CA LEU A 8 -0.72 12.05 2.41
C LEU A 8 -0.15 12.51 1.05
N ILE A 9 1.01 11.98 0.65
CA ILE A 9 1.61 12.20 -0.67
C ILE A 9 0.68 11.65 -1.77
N LEU A 10 0.21 10.40 -1.63
CA LEU A 10 -0.72 9.79 -2.58
C LEU A 10 -2.04 10.57 -2.71
N GLU A 11 -2.56 11.07 -1.59
CA GLU A 11 -3.81 11.84 -1.56
C GLU A 11 -3.68 13.27 -2.10
N SER A 12 -2.57 13.94 -1.79
CA SER A 12 -2.28 15.30 -2.26
C SER A 12 -1.88 15.32 -3.73
N GLY A 13 -1.30 14.24 -4.25
CA GLY A 13 -0.74 14.18 -5.60
C GLY A 13 0.52 15.03 -5.76
N GLU A 14 1.08 15.57 -4.67
CA GLU A 14 2.40 16.19 -4.70
C GLU A 14 3.44 15.08 -4.87
N LYS A 15 4.36 15.23 -5.83
CA LYS A 15 5.52 14.36 -5.88
C LYS A 15 6.47 14.77 -4.77
N PRO A 16 6.99 13.82 -3.99
CA PRO A 16 8.01 14.15 -3.03
C PRO A 16 9.21 14.72 -3.77
N ASP A 17 9.51 15.99 -3.51
CA ASP A 17 10.61 16.66 -4.18
C ASP A 17 11.95 16.12 -3.65
N SER A 18 13.00 16.22 -4.47
CA SER A 18 14.37 15.79 -4.14
C SER A 18 14.94 16.45 -2.88
N LEU A 19 14.25 17.46 -2.34
CA LEU A 19 14.56 18.22 -1.14
C LEU A 19 14.17 17.52 0.17
N LEU A 20 13.38 16.44 0.14
CA LEU A 20 12.94 15.75 1.37
C LEU A 20 14.08 15.17 2.21
N SER A 21 15.17 14.78 1.57
CA SER A 21 16.40 14.34 2.22
C SER A 21 17.20 15.47 2.87
N ARG A 22 16.79 16.74 2.66
CA ARG A 22 17.48 17.96 3.14
C ARG A 22 16.62 18.79 4.07
N LEU A 23 15.37 18.39 4.34
CA LEU A 23 14.50 19.12 5.25
C LEU A 23 14.94 18.85 6.70
N SER A 24 15.07 19.91 7.49
CA SER A 24 15.11 19.79 8.94
C SER A 24 13.81 19.18 9.47
N TYR A 25 13.85 18.64 10.69
CA TYR A 25 12.67 18.06 11.35
C TYR A 25 11.45 19.01 11.36
N LYS A 26 11.69 20.32 11.59
CA LYS A 26 10.63 21.33 11.60
C LYS A 26 10.02 21.53 10.20
N GLU A 27 10.86 21.63 9.17
CA GLU A 27 10.40 21.80 7.79
C GLU A 27 9.65 20.56 7.28
N ALA A 28 10.11 19.36 7.67
CA ALA A 28 9.40 18.12 7.39
C ALA A 28 8.00 18.16 8.01
N MET A 29 7.89 18.53 9.29
CA MET A 29 6.60 18.63 10.00
C MET A 29 5.65 19.68 9.40
N ASP A 30 6.16 20.84 9.01
CA ASP A 30 5.36 21.88 8.35
C ASP A 30 4.87 21.43 6.97
N TRP A 31 5.70 20.71 6.22
CA TRP A 31 5.28 20.07 4.97
C TRP A 31 4.21 18.99 5.21
N MET A 32 4.38 18.12 6.21
CA MET A 32 3.35 17.14 6.59
C MET A 32 2.00 17.80 6.87
N ASN A 33 2.01 18.91 7.62
CA ASN A 33 0.80 19.63 7.98
C ASN A 33 0.13 20.27 6.75
N ARG A 34 0.92 20.81 5.80
CA ARG A 34 0.38 21.25 4.50
C ARG A 34 -0.29 20.12 3.74
N LEU A 35 0.37 18.96 3.62
CA LEU A 35 -0.20 17.80 2.94
C LEU A 35 -1.51 17.33 3.60
N LYS A 36 -1.58 17.32 4.94
CA LYS A 36 -2.81 17.03 5.69
C LYS A 36 -3.94 18.00 5.34
N CYS A 37 -3.64 19.30 5.30
CA CYS A 37 -4.62 20.32 4.97
C CYS A 37 -5.13 20.17 3.52
N GLN A 38 -4.23 19.94 2.56
CA GLN A 38 -4.59 19.70 1.16
C GLN A 38 -5.44 18.44 0.99
N ALA A 39 -5.03 17.34 1.64
CA ALA A 39 -5.77 16.09 1.61
C ALA A 39 -7.17 16.30 2.19
N LYS A 40 -7.31 16.96 3.36
CA LYS A 40 -8.60 17.30 3.96
C LYS A 40 -9.48 18.17 3.05
N ALA A 41 -8.90 19.17 2.40
CA ALA A 41 -9.62 20.03 1.45
C ALA A 41 -10.15 19.23 0.25
N LYS A 42 -9.32 18.37 -0.34
CA LYS A 42 -9.74 17.45 -1.42
C LYS A 42 -10.89 16.54 -0.98
N ALA A 43 -10.82 15.92 0.20
CA ALA A 43 -11.93 15.08 0.67
C ALA A 43 -13.22 15.88 0.91
N LYS A 44 -13.12 17.10 1.48
CA LYS A 44 -14.31 17.94 1.70
C LYS A 44 -15.02 18.27 0.37
N ALA A 45 -14.27 18.44 -0.72
CA ALA A 45 -14.86 18.63 -2.05
C ALA A 45 -15.73 17.44 -2.50
N PHE A 46 -15.45 16.22 -2.02
CA PHE A 46 -16.24 15.02 -2.34
C PHE A 46 -17.36 14.73 -1.34
N GLN A 47 -17.40 15.38 -0.17
CA GLN A 47 -18.43 15.15 0.86
C GLN A 47 -19.80 15.73 0.50
N HIS A 48 -19.87 16.66 -0.46
CA HIS A 48 -21.12 17.27 -0.91
C HIS A 48 -21.83 16.50 -2.04
N LEU A 49 -21.28 15.37 -2.48
CA LEU A 49 -21.89 14.50 -3.49
C LEU A 49 -22.86 13.51 -2.81
N SER A 50 -24.05 13.35 -3.38
CA SER A 50 -25.08 12.42 -2.87
C SER A 50 -24.76 10.94 -3.09
N SER A 51 -23.68 10.62 -3.81
CA SER A 51 -23.24 9.26 -4.15
C SER A 51 -21.96 8.87 -3.38
N PHE A 52 -21.79 7.58 -3.09
CA PHE A 52 -20.54 7.05 -2.53
C PHE A 52 -19.34 7.50 -3.37
N HIS A 53 -18.32 8.04 -2.71
CA HIS A 53 -17.11 8.52 -3.36
C HIS A 53 -15.88 8.03 -2.60
N GLU A 54 -15.16 7.05 -3.15
CA GLU A 54 -14.05 6.39 -2.45
C GLU A 54 -12.98 7.34 -1.91
N ARG A 55 -12.75 8.48 -2.59
CA ARG A 55 -11.79 9.53 -2.17
C ARG A 55 -12.22 10.31 -0.92
N SER A 56 -13.47 10.19 -0.48
CA SER A 56 -13.96 10.83 0.75
C SER A 56 -13.66 10.00 2.00
N VAL A 57 -13.38 8.70 1.84
CA VAL A 57 -13.07 7.78 2.95
C VAL A 57 -11.70 8.10 3.54
N ARG A 58 -11.65 8.41 4.84
CA ARG A 58 -10.43 8.83 5.55
C ARG A 58 -9.94 7.81 6.56
N THR A 59 -10.89 7.20 7.24
CA THR A 59 -10.70 6.17 8.23
C THR A 59 -11.70 5.09 7.91
N ILE A 60 -11.38 3.87 8.32
CA ILE A 60 -12.27 2.73 8.32
C ILE A 60 -12.29 2.23 9.75
N ASP A 61 -13.46 1.99 10.33
CA ASP A 61 -13.62 1.31 11.59
C ASP A 61 -13.04 -0.10 11.49
N THR A 62 -12.06 -0.34 12.35
CA THR A 62 -11.31 -1.59 12.42
C THR A 62 -11.76 -2.49 13.57
N SER A 63 -12.77 -2.07 14.34
CA SER A 63 -13.29 -2.85 15.48
C SER A 63 -13.99 -4.14 15.01
N ASP A 64 -14.66 -4.09 13.86
CA ASP A 64 -15.25 -5.23 13.17
C ASP A 64 -15.06 -5.15 11.64
N HIS A 65 -15.74 -6.02 10.88
CA HIS A 65 -15.62 -6.10 9.42
C HIS A 65 -16.70 -5.30 8.67
N LYS A 66 -17.66 -4.68 9.36
CA LYS A 66 -18.88 -4.14 8.73
C LYS A 66 -18.59 -2.95 7.85
N GLU A 67 -17.81 -1.96 8.33
CA GLU A 67 -17.49 -0.80 7.50
C GLU A 67 -16.62 -1.19 6.30
N LEU A 68 -15.65 -2.07 6.51
CA LEU A 68 -14.82 -2.61 5.42
C LEU A 68 -15.69 -3.32 4.35
N ALA A 69 -16.60 -4.20 4.79
CA ALA A 69 -17.49 -4.91 3.90
C ALA A 69 -18.47 -3.99 3.18
N TRP A 70 -18.99 -2.97 3.86
CA TRP A 70 -19.83 -1.96 3.26
C TRP A 70 -19.08 -1.18 2.17
N ILE A 71 -17.85 -0.70 2.45
CA ILE A 71 -16.99 -0.02 1.47
C ILE A 71 -16.72 -0.92 0.27
N GLY A 72 -16.30 -2.16 0.50
CA GLY A 72 -16.03 -3.11 -0.58
C GLY A 72 -17.27 -3.39 -1.44
N ASN A 73 -18.45 -3.47 -0.83
CA ASN A 73 -19.70 -3.60 -1.59
C ASN A 73 -20.06 -2.33 -2.38
N GLN A 74 -19.83 -1.12 -1.83
CA GLN A 74 -20.03 0.12 -2.57
C GLN A 74 -19.08 0.22 -3.78
N LEU A 75 -17.81 -0.18 -3.62
CA LEU A 75 -16.87 -0.26 -4.73
C LEU A 75 -17.35 -1.26 -5.79
N SER A 76 -17.82 -2.44 -5.36
CA SER A 76 -18.38 -3.44 -6.27
C SER A 76 -19.57 -2.91 -7.06
N LEU A 77 -20.53 -2.26 -6.39
CA LEU A 77 -21.68 -1.64 -7.04
C LEU A 77 -21.27 -0.53 -8.00
N THR A 78 -20.30 0.30 -7.61
CA THR A 78 -19.82 1.43 -8.42
C THR A 78 -19.13 0.98 -9.71
N TYR A 79 -18.23 -0.01 -9.64
CA TYR A 79 -17.40 -0.39 -10.78
C TYR A 79 -17.95 -1.55 -11.61
N TYR A 80 -18.84 -2.37 -11.05
CA TYR A 80 -19.39 -3.57 -11.69
C TYR A 80 -20.92 -3.59 -11.77
N GLY A 81 -21.61 -2.63 -11.15
CA GLY A 81 -23.09 -2.60 -11.14
C GLY A 81 -23.74 -3.75 -10.36
N ARG A 82 -22.96 -4.54 -9.61
CA ARG A 82 -23.44 -5.71 -8.87
C ARG A 82 -22.69 -5.88 -7.54
N PRO A 83 -23.34 -6.44 -6.51
CA PRO A 83 -22.74 -6.54 -5.17
C PRO A 83 -21.64 -7.59 -5.09
N CYS A 84 -20.77 -7.44 -4.09
CA CYS A 84 -19.85 -8.50 -3.68
C CYS A 84 -20.62 -9.49 -2.79
N LYS A 85 -20.71 -10.76 -3.19
CA LYS A 85 -21.51 -11.78 -2.49
C LYS A 85 -20.71 -12.64 -1.51
N VAL A 86 -19.44 -12.31 -1.29
CA VAL A 86 -18.59 -12.98 -0.30
C VAL A 86 -18.23 -12.03 0.84
N PRO A 87 -17.94 -12.54 2.04
CA PRO A 87 -17.43 -11.73 3.14
C PRO A 87 -16.16 -10.97 2.74
N ILE A 88 -16.01 -9.77 3.30
CA ILE A 88 -14.81 -8.95 3.20
C ILE A 88 -14.33 -8.70 4.62
N GLU A 89 -13.13 -9.18 4.95
CA GLU A 89 -12.69 -9.34 6.34
C GLU A 89 -11.32 -8.72 6.57
N TRP A 90 -11.10 -8.26 7.80
CA TRP A 90 -9.79 -7.86 8.28
C TRP A 90 -9.02 -9.07 8.80
N ASP A 91 -7.74 -9.15 8.46
CA ASP A 91 -6.81 -10.10 9.06
C ASP A 91 -5.65 -9.38 9.76
N LYS A 92 -5.50 -9.66 11.05
CA LYS A 92 -4.44 -9.09 11.90
C LYS A 92 -3.09 -9.82 11.74
N SER A 93 -3.12 -11.06 11.25
CA SER A 93 -1.94 -11.90 11.03
C SER A 93 -1.33 -11.71 9.64
N LEU A 94 -2.11 -11.23 8.67
CA LEU A 94 -1.65 -10.96 7.31
C LEU A 94 -0.66 -9.79 7.27
N ASN A 95 0.63 -10.08 7.14
CA ASN A 95 1.70 -9.07 7.13
C ASN A 95 2.58 -9.12 5.87
N ASN A 96 2.46 -10.19 5.07
CA ASN A 96 3.24 -10.44 3.86
C ASN A 96 2.46 -10.09 2.57
N ALA A 97 1.18 -9.75 2.67
CA ALA A 97 0.34 -9.32 1.55
C ALA A 97 -0.55 -8.13 1.95
N ALA A 98 -0.99 -7.37 0.95
CA ALA A 98 -1.94 -6.26 1.15
C ALA A 98 -3.36 -6.76 1.43
N GLY A 99 -3.75 -7.79 0.70
CA GLY A 99 -5.01 -8.49 0.77
C GLY A 99 -4.92 -9.74 -0.09
N PHE A 100 -6.02 -10.49 -0.17
CA PHE A 100 -6.19 -11.54 -1.18
C PHE A 100 -7.67 -11.92 -1.34
N PHE A 101 -8.03 -12.35 -2.53
CA PHE A 101 -9.26 -13.05 -2.83
C PHE A 101 -9.08 -14.57 -2.65
N ALA A 102 -9.91 -15.17 -1.80
CA ALA A 102 -9.92 -16.61 -1.55
C ALA A 102 -11.05 -17.31 -2.30
N PHE A 103 -10.73 -18.43 -2.95
CA PHE A 103 -11.70 -19.32 -3.58
C PHE A 103 -11.32 -20.79 -3.33
N ASN A 104 -12.29 -21.68 -3.45
CA ASN A 104 -12.06 -23.11 -3.34
C ASN A 104 -11.64 -23.67 -4.71
N GLN A 105 -10.44 -24.21 -4.80
CA GLN A 105 -9.89 -24.74 -6.06
C GLN A 105 -10.65 -25.96 -6.60
N HIS A 106 -11.23 -26.79 -5.72
CA HIS A 106 -11.95 -28.01 -6.12
C HIS A 106 -13.38 -27.71 -6.58
N THR A 107 -14.10 -26.87 -5.82
CA THR A 107 -15.50 -26.55 -6.12
C THR A 107 -15.67 -25.33 -7.02
N HIS A 108 -14.57 -24.60 -7.27
CA HIS A 108 -14.54 -23.34 -8.01
C HIS A 108 -15.54 -22.31 -7.48
N LYS A 109 -15.66 -22.23 -6.15
CA LYS A 109 -16.56 -21.29 -5.45
C LYS A 109 -15.77 -20.18 -4.75
N PRO A 110 -16.23 -18.92 -4.83
CA PRO A 110 -15.60 -17.82 -4.11
C PRO A 110 -15.87 -17.99 -2.60
N ILE A 111 -14.89 -17.64 -1.76
CA ILE A 111 -14.97 -17.81 -0.30
C ILE A 111 -15.06 -16.46 0.39
N ARG A 112 -14.05 -15.60 0.24
CA ARG A 112 -13.94 -14.30 0.92
C ARG A 112 -12.89 -13.40 0.26
N ILE A 113 -12.91 -12.12 0.59
CA ILE A 113 -11.82 -11.17 0.34
C ILE A 113 -11.22 -10.77 1.70
N VAL A 114 -9.90 -10.76 1.81
CA VAL A 114 -9.19 -10.43 3.05
C VAL A 114 -8.36 -9.17 2.85
N GLN A 115 -8.33 -8.28 3.85
CA GLN A 115 -7.48 -7.09 3.91
C GLN A 115 -6.56 -7.14 5.12
N SER A 116 -5.31 -6.71 4.94
CA SER A 116 -4.32 -6.67 6.01
C SER A 116 -4.55 -5.48 6.95
N MET A 117 -4.76 -5.78 8.23
CA MET A 117 -4.79 -4.75 9.28
C MET A 117 -3.42 -4.06 9.43
N TRP A 118 -2.33 -4.80 9.22
CA TRP A 118 -0.98 -4.23 9.27
C TRP A 118 -0.81 -3.14 8.21
N GLN A 119 -1.24 -3.40 6.97
CA GLN A 119 -1.17 -2.46 5.86
C GLN A 119 -2.06 -1.25 6.06
N TYR A 120 -3.28 -1.42 6.58
CA TYR A 120 -4.12 -0.30 6.98
C TYR A 120 -3.41 0.62 7.99
N ASN A 121 -2.80 0.03 9.02
CA ASN A 121 -2.06 0.80 10.03
C ASN A 121 -0.81 1.49 9.45
N GLN A 122 -0.22 0.96 8.37
CA GLN A 122 0.94 1.58 7.71
C GLN A 122 0.55 2.68 6.73
N PHE A 123 -0.46 2.43 5.88
CA PHE A 123 -0.71 3.19 4.66
C PHE A 123 -2.11 3.82 4.58
N GLY A 124 -2.98 3.57 5.57
CA GLY A 124 -4.27 4.23 5.72
C GLY A 124 -5.39 3.71 4.82
N ALA A 125 -6.54 4.38 4.87
CA ALA A 125 -7.77 3.96 4.22
C ALA A 125 -7.67 3.94 2.68
N GLN A 126 -6.98 4.91 2.07
CA GLN A 126 -6.85 4.98 0.61
C GLN A 126 -6.02 3.83 0.04
N HIS A 127 -5.02 3.34 0.78
CA HIS A 127 -4.32 2.12 0.41
C HIS A 127 -5.25 0.91 0.41
N VAL A 128 -6.06 0.76 1.47
CA VAL A 128 -7.04 -0.33 1.57
C VAL A 128 -8.09 -0.27 0.47
N ILE A 129 -8.55 0.93 0.08
CA ILE A 129 -9.44 1.08 -1.07
C ILE A 129 -8.77 0.59 -2.35
N GLY A 130 -7.51 0.96 -2.58
CA GLY A 130 -6.73 0.46 -3.72
C GLY A 130 -6.66 -1.08 -3.73
N THR A 131 -6.30 -1.67 -2.60
CA THR A 131 -6.23 -3.14 -2.45
C THR A 131 -7.60 -3.78 -2.61
N LEU A 132 -8.68 -3.24 -2.05
CA LEU A 132 -10.05 -3.75 -2.24
C LEU A 132 -10.44 -3.77 -3.71
N LYS A 133 -10.14 -2.72 -4.47
CA LYS A 133 -10.42 -2.68 -5.91
C LYS A 133 -9.65 -3.77 -6.65
N HIS A 134 -8.39 -4.01 -6.29
CA HIS A 134 -7.56 -5.10 -6.82
C HIS A 134 -8.20 -6.47 -6.53
N GLU A 135 -8.57 -6.75 -5.28
CA GLU A 135 -9.22 -8.03 -4.92
C GLU A 135 -10.60 -8.20 -5.55
N LEU A 136 -11.35 -7.10 -5.73
CA LEU A 136 -12.63 -7.13 -6.43
C LEU A 136 -12.46 -7.46 -7.93
N ALA A 137 -11.36 -7.04 -8.56
CA ALA A 137 -11.05 -7.45 -9.93
C ALA A 137 -10.84 -8.95 -10.04
N HIS A 138 -10.08 -9.54 -9.11
CA HIS A 138 -9.97 -11.01 -9.02
C HIS A 138 -11.33 -11.68 -8.85
N TYR A 139 -12.11 -11.21 -7.88
CA TYR A 139 -13.43 -11.77 -7.57
C TYR A 139 -14.39 -11.72 -8.77
N HIS A 140 -14.49 -10.57 -9.44
CA HIS A 140 -15.45 -10.41 -10.54
C HIS A 140 -15.02 -11.19 -11.79
N LEU A 141 -13.74 -11.19 -12.14
CA LEU A 141 -13.23 -12.02 -13.24
C LEU A 141 -13.43 -13.52 -12.95
N PHE A 142 -13.15 -13.94 -11.71
CA PHE A 142 -13.38 -15.31 -11.25
C PHE A 142 -14.85 -15.73 -11.39
N THR A 143 -15.78 -14.90 -10.91
CA THR A 143 -17.23 -15.19 -10.99
C THR A 143 -17.77 -15.17 -12.42
N GLU A 144 -17.10 -14.49 -13.34
CA GLU A 144 -17.40 -14.49 -14.77
C GLU A 144 -16.73 -15.63 -15.54
N GLY A 145 -15.87 -16.44 -14.89
CA GLY A 145 -15.11 -17.50 -15.55
C GLY A 145 -14.02 -16.97 -16.49
N LYS A 146 -13.54 -15.74 -16.26
CA LYS A 146 -12.46 -15.11 -17.03
C LYS A 146 -11.10 -15.32 -16.37
N PRO A 147 -9.98 -15.22 -17.13
CA PRO A 147 -8.64 -15.19 -16.56
C PRO A 147 -8.53 -14.07 -15.51
N PHE A 148 -8.01 -14.39 -14.34
CA PHE A 148 -8.08 -13.53 -13.16
C PHE A 148 -6.76 -13.51 -12.36
N ARG A 149 -5.66 -14.05 -12.86
CA ARG A 149 -4.36 -14.00 -12.16
C ARG A 149 -3.63 -12.69 -12.46
N ASP A 150 -2.70 -12.29 -11.60
CA ASP A 150 -1.89 -11.07 -11.76
C ASP A 150 -1.18 -10.98 -13.12
N GLU A 151 -0.77 -12.13 -13.65
CA GLU A 151 -0.08 -12.26 -14.94
C GLU A 151 -1.01 -12.09 -16.15
N ASP A 152 -2.31 -12.32 -15.98
CA ASP A 152 -3.31 -12.32 -17.05
C ASP A 152 -3.57 -10.90 -17.57
N GLU A 153 -3.59 -10.74 -18.89
CA GLU A 153 -3.91 -9.44 -19.49
C GLU A 153 -5.33 -8.98 -19.19
N ALA A 154 -6.28 -9.92 -19.07
CA ALA A 154 -7.65 -9.61 -18.67
C ALA A 154 -7.69 -8.94 -17.29
N PHE A 155 -6.90 -9.44 -16.33
CA PHE A 155 -6.79 -8.84 -15.00
C PHE A 155 -6.16 -7.45 -15.05
N LYS A 156 -5.02 -7.30 -15.75
CA LYS A 156 -4.35 -6.01 -15.85
C LYS A 156 -5.22 -4.93 -16.51
N GLN A 157 -5.98 -5.30 -17.54
CA GLN A 157 -6.95 -4.41 -18.18
C GLN A 157 -8.07 -4.01 -17.22
N GLU A 158 -8.57 -4.97 -16.44
CA GLU A 158 -9.63 -4.71 -15.47
C GLU A 158 -9.17 -3.77 -14.35
N CYS A 159 -7.96 -3.97 -13.81
CA CYS A 159 -7.37 -3.06 -12.85
C CYS A 159 -7.23 -1.64 -13.41
N ARG A 160 -6.79 -1.48 -14.67
CA ARG A 160 -6.73 -0.15 -15.32
C ARG A 160 -8.10 0.48 -15.45
N ARG A 161 -9.12 -0.29 -15.85
CA ARG A 161 -10.51 0.18 -16.03
C ARG A 161 -11.09 0.77 -14.74
N ILE A 162 -10.89 0.08 -13.62
CA ILE A 162 -11.44 0.51 -12.33
C ILE A 162 -10.48 1.44 -11.56
N GLY A 163 -9.25 1.64 -12.05
CA GLY A 163 -8.21 2.39 -11.35
C GLY A 163 -7.72 1.70 -10.07
N ALA A 164 -7.57 0.38 -10.11
CA ALA A 164 -6.89 -0.39 -9.07
C ALA A 164 -5.36 -0.44 -9.34
N PRO A 165 -4.53 -0.44 -8.29
CA PRO A 165 -3.10 -0.72 -8.45
C PRO A 165 -2.89 -2.16 -8.90
N LEU A 166 -1.89 -2.38 -9.77
CA LEU A 166 -1.49 -3.73 -10.19
C LEU A 166 -0.67 -4.45 -9.11
N TYR A 167 0.00 -3.69 -8.25
CA TYR A 167 0.90 -4.22 -7.23
C TYR A 167 0.68 -3.50 -5.91
N ALA A 168 0.86 -4.24 -4.82
CA ALA A 168 0.85 -3.65 -3.48
C ALA A 168 1.97 -2.60 -3.33
N LEU A 169 1.68 -1.56 -2.54
CA LEU A 169 2.70 -0.59 -2.15
C LEU A 169 3.73 -1.27 -1.25
N ALA A 170 4.99 -1.22 -1.65
CA ALA A 170 6.10 -1.76 -0.87
C ALA A 170 7.05 -0.63 -0.48
N MET A 171 7.05 -0.27 0.80
CA MET A 171 8.11 0.55 1.39
C MET A 171 9.25 -0.36 1.84
N LYS A 172 10.48 -0.04 1.45
CA LYS A 172 11.68 -0.73 1.97
C LYS A 172 12.31 0.12 3.07
N GLU A 173 12.81 -0.53 4.10
CA GLU A 173 13.52 0.13 5.19
C GLU A 173 14.71 -0.70 5.64
N GLY A 174 15.80 -0.05 6.04
CA GLY A 174 16.97 -0.70 6.58
C GLY A 174 18.22 0.18 6.55
N TYR A 175 19.27 -0.30 7.21
CA TYR A 175 20.61 0.22 7.06
C TYR A 175 21.13 -0.09 5.66
N GLU A 176 21.65 0.92 4.98
CA GLU A 176 22.42 0.68 3.77
C GLU A 176 23.69 -0.10 4.12
N THR A 177 23.91 -1.18 3.40
CA THR A 177 25.09 -2.02 3.60
C THR A 177 26.01 -1.93 2.41
N SER A 178 27.29 -1.77 2.69
CA SER A 178 28.36 -1.81 1.70
C SER A 178 29.45 -2.80 2.14
N CYS A 179 30.19 -3.36 1.20
CA CYS A 179 31.36 -4.18 1.50
C CYS A 179 32.45 -3.32 2.15
N GLU A 180 33.00 -3.73 3.29
CA GLU A 180 34.10 -2.99 3.94
C GLU A 180 35.37 -2.91 3.09
N ALA A 181 35.66 -3.94 2.28
CA ALA A 181 36.89 -4.00 1.49
C ALA A 181 36.83 -3.19 0.19
N CYS A 182 35.71 -3.20 -0.53
CA CYS A 182 35.60 -2.57 -1.85
C CYS A 182 34.53 -1.48 -1.94
N GLY A 183 33.79 -1.22 -0.87
CA GLY A 183 32.74 -0.20 -0.82
C GLY A 183 31.47 -0.55 -1.61
N MET A 184 31.39 -1.72 -2.25
CA MET A 184 30.26 -2.09 -3.11
C MET A 184 28.95 -2.19 -2.31
N PHE A 185 27.91 -1.50 -2.78
CA PHE A 185 26.56 -1.59 -2.20
C PHE A 185 26.04 -3.04 -2.24
N THR A 186 25.61 -3.54 -1.09
CA THR A 186 25.15 -4.93 -0.92
C THR A 186 23.64 -5.03 -0.73
N GLY A 187 22.98 -3.97 -0.23
CA GLY A 187 21.53 -3.95 -0.03
C GLY A 187 21.11 -3.21 1.24
N LEU A 188 19.89 -3.52 1.70
CA LEU A 188 19.32 -3.00 2.94
C LEU A 188 19.19 -4.11 3.98
N GLU A 189 19.67 -3.84 5.19
CA GLU A 189 19.52 -4.74 6.33
C GLU A 189 18.72 -4.06 7.44
N LYS A 190 17.65 -4.71 7.93
CA LYS A 190 16.79 -4.12 8.97
C LYS A 190 17.50 -3.95 10.32
N LYS A 191 18.59 -4.69 10.54
CA LYS A 191 19.34 -4.70 11.80
C LYS A 191 20.82 -4.89 11.52
N GLU A 192 21.66 -4.24 12.30
CA GLU A 192 23.10 -4.47 12.30
C GLU A 192 23.41 -5.90 12.76
N ARG A 193 24.09 -6.66 11.91
CA ARG A 193 24.45 -8.06 12.16
C ARG A 193 25.94 -8.24 11.89
N LYS A 194 26.73 -8.35 12.96
CA LYS A 194 28.20 -8.45 12.92
C LYS A 194 28.77 -9.62 12.09
N LYS A 195 27.96 -10.62 11.75
CA LYS A 195 28.38 -11.82 11.01
C LYS A 195 28.05 -11.78 9.51
N LEU A 196 27.36 -10.76 9.02
CA LEU A 196 27.03 -10.66 7.60
C LEU A 196 28.28 -10.32 6.78
N LYS A 197 28.43 -11.04 5.67
CA LYS A 197 29.56 -10.88 4.74
C LYS A 197 29.05 -10.52 3.35
N SER A 198 29.79 -9.65 2.70
CA SER A 198 29.59 -9.27 1.30
C SER A 198 29.73 -10.47 0.36
N ARG A 199 28.93 -10.50 -0.71
CA ARG A 199 29.04 -11.55 -1.74
C ARG A 199 30.26 -11.38 -2.63
N CYS A 200 30.74 -10.15 -2.82
CA CYS A 200 31.89 -9.84 -3.67
C CYS A 200 33.21 -10.29 -3.05
N CYS A 201 33.56 -9.79 -1.87
CA CYS A 201 34.87 -10.01 -1.26
C CYS A 201 34.86 -11.05 -0.13
N LYS A 202 33.67 -11.51 0.30
CA LYS A 202 33.48 -12.35 1.50
C LYS A 202 33.96 -11.69 2.81
N GLU A 203 34.11 -10.36 2.77
CA GLU A 203 34.46 -9.50 3.90
C GLU A 203 33.21 -8.95 4.60
N PRO A 204 33.31 -8.49 5.86
CA PRO A 204 32.19 -7.92 6.61
C PRO A 204 31.47 -6.77 5.88
N LEU A 205 30.22 -6.54 6.27
CA LEU A 205 29.44 -5.41 5.79
C LEU A 205 29.59 -4.20 6.71
N HIS A 206 29.86 -3.05 6.10
CA HIS A 206 29.71 -1.74 6.71
C HIS A 206 28.22 -1.37 6.71
N PHE A 207 27.71 -0.90 7.85
CA PHE A 207 26.33 -0.44 8.01
C PHE A 207 26.33 1.10 8.04
N GLY A 208 25.77 1.72 7.01
CA GLY A 208 25.65 3.18 6.86
C GLY A 208 24.35 3.73 7.44
N SER A 209 23.79 4.78 6.82
CA SER A 209 22.55 5.41 7.24
C SER A 209 21.36 4.44 7.19
N TYR A 210 20.41 4.62 8.11
CA TYR A 210 19.11 3.96 8.02
C TYR A 210 18.22 4.73 7.05
N VAL A 211 17.70 4.04 6.03
CA VAL A 211 16.90 4.67 4.97
C VAL A 211 15.49 4.11 4.91
N LEU A 212 14.55 4.95 4.52
CA LEU A 212 13.24 4.59 4.01
C LEU A 212 13.22 4.80 2.50
N ILE A 213 12.84 3.78 1.75
CA ILE A 213 12.62 3.84 0.32
C ILE A 213 11.13 3.65 0.07
N PHE A 214 10.49 4.70 -0.42
CA PHE A 214 9.08 4.71 -0.74
C PHE A 214 8.80 4.02 -2.10
N PRO A 215 7.57 3.56 -2.36
CA PRO A 215 7.24 2.85 -3.59
C PRO A 215 7.45 3.66 -4.89
N ASP A 216 7.51 4.99 -4.82
CA ASP A 216 7.87 5.86 -5.95
C ASP A 216 9.38 6.02 -6.15
N GLY A 217 10.19 5.35 -5.33
CA GLY A 217 11.65 5.41 -5.37
C GLY A 217 12.23 6.54 -4.52
N LEU A 218 11.41 7.38 -3.87
CA LEU A 218 11.92 8.40 -2.97
C LEU A 218 12.71 7.75 -1.83
N ARG A 219 13.91 8.26 -1.59
CA ARG A 219 14.80 7.84 -0.51
C ARG A 219 14.88 8.93 0.55
N VAL A 220 14.65 8.56 1.81
CA VAL A 220 14.77 9.44 2.97
C VAL A 220 15.68 8.77 3.98
N GLU A 221 16.78 9.44 4.34
CA GLU A 221 17.62 9.05 5.47
C GLU A 221 16.93 9.42 6.78
N VAL A 222 16.92 8.48 7.72
CA VAL A 222 16.38 8.67 9.06
C VAL A 222 17.55 9.05 9.97
N GLU A 223 17.65 10.33 10.31
CA GLU A 223 18.56 10.77 11.37
C GLU A 223 18.15 10.10 12.70
N LYS A 224 19.15 9.62 13.45
CA LYS A 224 18.97 8.97 14.76
C LYS A 224 18.48 9.94 15.81
#